data_AF-A0A0C9TI13-F1
#
_entry.id   AF-A0A0C9TI13-F1
#
_cell.length_a   1.000
_cell.length_b   1.000
_cell.length_c   1.000
_cell.angle_alpha   90.00
_cell.angle_beta   90.00
_cell.angle_gamma   90.00
#
_symmetry.space_group_name_H-M   'P 1'
#
loop_
_entity.id
_entity.type
_entity.pdbx_description
1 polymer ?
#
loop_
_entity_poly.entity_id
_entity_poly.type
_entity_poly.pdbx_seq_one_letter_code
_entity_poly.pdbx_strand_id
1 'polypeptide(L)'
;MVNDDPPFSDAIYFPNKDDASQVPCISNRQKKLNQWNCWSTEVIPSLVPLWWAYLRKTSNLRIPALPKNTEGSECFCDSGGRSLHVTCILFDRVEQIVLCTCACASTPSQLMAMGLFGCAPIALSLTVDLRLLQFVKTLFVRLTPNTTAWCEALAVFLQERGYGLTTQDNLRRRFSNAYHWYIVLVMHNKELVSCIINASSSRHECETSDGEEEEGGAHEDAKDPRRLQYPSDYLRSHCPLCFGELDWRRERDSLVDVIVCIDACFTQKRSKNPRGAEGHDPPNPTSSVFIPSETITQMEVHVERCRSKGKERGRRVLCPSEDEDRVEEGMRVPALVLDGCGESFMAADEKREKASTHFFADTGLMALLCQHDHVLWLVNMTSAGEKQHYALALIQQLMHISLMT
;
A
#
# COMPACT_ATOMS: atom_id res chain seq x y z
N MET A 1 -26.75 43.08 -5.48
CA MET A 1 -25.92 42.02 -6.10
C MET A 1 -24.66 41.91 -5.26
N VAL A 2 -24.72 41.05 -4.24
CA VAL A 2 -23.64 40.77 -3.31
C VAL A 2 -23.44 39.27 -3.38
N ASN A 3 -22.29 38.85 -3.90
CA ASN A 3 -21.81 37.48 -3.83
C ASN A 3 -21.08 37.36 -2.50
N ASP A 4 -21.68 36.64 -1.55
CA ASP A 4 -21.02 36.17 -0.33
C ASP A 4 -20.91 34.65 -0.42
N ASP A 5 -19.72 34.17 -0.79
CA ASP A 5 -19.33 32.77 -0.59
C ASP A 5 -19.10 32.54 0.92
N PRO A 6 -19.66 31.47 1.53
CA PRO A 6 -19.50 31.26 2.96
C PRO A 6 -18.08 30.77 3.30
N PRO A 7 -17.49 31.24 4.42
CA PRO A 7 -16.17 30.83 4.85
C PRO A 7 -16.21 29.38 5.37
N PHE A 8 -15.27 28.56 4.89
CA PHE A 8 -14.97 27.24 5.43
C PHE A 8 -14.67 27.33 6.94
N SER A 9 -15.65 26.95 7.76
CA SER A 9 -15.49 26.82 9.21
C SER A 9 -15.04 25.40 9.56
N ASP A 10 -13.72 25.27 9.76
CA ASP A 10 -13.02 24.07 10.20
C ASP A 10 -12.99 24.00 11.74
N ALA A 11 -14.01 23.39 12.33
CA ALA A 11 -13.95 22.74 13.63
C ALA A 11 -15.09 21.70 13.68
N ILE A 12 -14.89 20.56 14.36
CA ILE A 12 -16.04 19.76 14.78
C ILE A 12 -16.74 20.57 15.88
N TYR A 13 -17.65 21.46 15.47
CA TYR A 13 -18.57 22.16 16.36
C TYR A 13 -19.64 21.17 16.82
N PHE A 14 -19.77 21.00 18.14
CA PHE A 14 -20.89 20.32 18.75
C PHE A 14 -21.85 21.40 19.25
N PRO A 15 -23.05 21.55 18.67
CA PRO A 15 -24.00 22.54 19.14
C PRO A 15 -24.51 22.15 20.53
N ASN A 16 -24.51 23.11 21.46
CA ASN A 16 -25.48 23.11 22.55
C ASN A 16 -26.89 23.18 21.92
N LYS A 17 -27.87 22.56 22.58
CA LYS A 17 -29.18 22.18 22.01
C LYS A 17 -30.06 23.28 21.39
N ASP A 18 -29.65 24.55 21.37
CA ASP A 18 -30.53 25.66 20.98
C ASP A 18 -30.03 26.54 19.83
N ASP A 19 -29.12 26.07 18.97
CA ASP A 19 -28.76 26.84 17.77
C ASP A 19 -28.70 25.97 16.50
N ALA A 20 -29.89 25.73 15.93
CA ALA A 20 -30.07 25.09 14.65
C ALA A 20 -30.46 26.13 13.59
N SER A 21 -29.47 26.72 12.94
CA SER A 21 -29.66 27.47 11.69
C SER A 21 -28.73 26.97 10.57
N GLN A 22 -29.37 26.29 9.63
CA GLN A 22 -29.02 25.96 8.23
C GLN A 22 -27.57 26.22 7.72
N VAL A 23 -26.71 25.21 7.85
CA VAL A 23 -25.56 24.97 6.94
C VAL A 23 -25.63 23.50 6.50
N PRO A 24 -25.44 23.13 5.21
CA PRO A 24 -25.46 21.73 4.80
C PRO A 24 -24.35 20.95 5.53
N CYS A 25 -24.73 20.14 6.52
CA CYS A 25 -23.77 19.39 7.31
C CYS A 25 -23.19 18.24 6.47
N ILE A 26 -21.99 18.45 5.93
CA ILE A 26 -21.23 17.43 5.21
C ILE A 26 -21.01 16.21 6.13
N SER A 27 -21.33 15.00 5.64
CA SER A 27 -21.16 13.78 6.41
C SER A 27 -19.69 13.53 6.79
N ASN A 28 -19.46 12.85 7.92
CA ASN A 28 -18.09 12.49 8.34
C ASN A 28 -17.34 11.64 7.30
N ARG A 29 -18.07 10.83 6.52
CA ARG A 29 -17.50 10.06 5.40
C ARG A 29 -17.00 10.99 4.30
N GLN A 30 -17.82 11.94 3.88
CA GLN A 30 -17.45 12.91 2.86
C GLN A 30 -16.26 13.78 3.31
N LYS A 31 -16.22 14.19 4.58
CA LYS A 31 -15.06 14.90 5.15
C LYS A 31 -13.77 14.09 5.04
N LYS A 32 -13.81 12.79 5.39
CA LYS A 32 -12.66 11.90 5.25
C LYS A 32 -12.23 11.73 3.78
N LEU A 33 -13.18 11.59 2.87
CA LEU A 33 -12.91 11.47 1.44
C LEU A 33 -12.26 12.76 0.88
N ASN A 34 -12.78 13.93 1.26
CA ASN A 34 -12.21 15.21 0.86
C ASN A 34 -10.79 15.39 1.39
N GLN A 35 -10.54 15.04 2.67
CA GLN A 35 -9.19 15.06 3.23
C GLN A 35 -8.26 14.10 2.50
N TRP A 36 -8.74 12.89 2.19
CA TRP A 36 -7.96 11.90 1.45
C TRP A 36 -7.54 12.43 0.08
N ASN A 37 -8.50 12.96 -0.67
CA ASN A 37 -8.25 13.54 -1.99
C ASN A 37 -7.26 14.69 -1.91
N CYS A 38 -7.47 15.66 -1.01
CA CYS A 38 -6.54 16.79 -0.85
C CYS A 38 -5.11 16.32 -0.52
N TRP A 39 -4.97 15.33 0.36
CA TRP A 39 -3.67 14.74 0.62
C TRP A 39 -3.04 14.09 -0.61
N SER A 40 -3.78 13.23 -1.32
CA SER A 40 -3.24 12.45 -2.44
C SER A 40 -2.97 13.27 -3.70
N THR A 41 -3.83 14.25 -4.01
CA THR A 41 -3.76 14.99 -5.29
C THR A 41 -3.02 16.32 -5.18
N GLU A 42 -2.96 16.93 -3.99
CA GLU A 42 -2.40 18.27 -3.82
C GLU A 42 -1.20 18.28 -2.86
N VAL A 43 -1.39 17.81 -1.62
CA VAL A 43 -0.37 17.96 -0.58
C VAL A 43 0.84 17.06 -0.82
N ILE A 44 0.64 15.75 -1.03
CA ILE A 44 1.78 14.83 -1.22
C ILE A 44 2.61 15.22 -2.45
N PRO A 45 2.03 15.45 -3.65
CA PRO A 45 2.81 15.87 -4.82
C PRO A 45 3.58 17.17 -4.59
N SER A 46 2.97 18.18 -3.95
CA SER A 46 3.64 19.46 -3.67
C SER A 46 4.76 19.34 -2.62
N LEU A 47 4.68 18.36 -1.73
CA LEU A 47 5.69 18.11 -0.71
C LEU A 47 6.93 17.39 -1.23
N VAL A 48 6.87 16.63 -2.33
CA VAL A 48 8.02 15.84 -2.82
C VAL A 48 9.26 16.70 -3.12
N PRO A 49 9.18 17.80 -3.89
CA PRO A 49 10.36 18.63 -4.15
C PRO A 49 10.94 19.25 -2.89
N LEU A 50 10.08 19.64 -1.95
CA LEU A 50 10.47 20.20 -0.65
C LEU A 50 11.14 19.15 0.23
N TRP A 51 10.64 17.92 0.19
CA TRP A 51 11.23 16.77 0.86
C TRP A 51 12.64 16.47 0.32
N TRP A 52 12.86 16.51 -0.99
CA TRP A 52 14.21 16.37 -1.58
C TRP A 52 15.16 17.48 -1.14
N ALA A 53 14.68 18.73 -1.16
CA ALA A 53 15.47 19.87 -0.70
C ALA A 53 15.82 19.75 0.80
N TYR A 54 14.86 19.30 1.61
CA TYR A 54 15.06 19.04 3.03
C TYR A 54 16.08 17.92 3.28
N LEU A 55 15.96 16.78 2.60
CA LEU A 55 16.91 15.67 2.71
C LEU A 55 18.32 16.10 2.30
N ARG A 56 18.45 16.90 1.24
CA ARG A 56 19.74 17.45 0.80
C ARG A 56 20.35 18.34 1.89
N LYS A 57 19.56 19.29 2.43
CA LYS A 57 20.00 20.23 3.47
C LYS A 57 20.38 19.53 4.78
N THR A 58 19.68 18.46 5.14
CA THR A 58 19.87 17.73 6.41
C THR A 58 20.84 16.57 6.30
N SER A 59 21.47 16.35 5.13
CA SER A 59 22.29 15.17 4.85
C SER A 59 21.55 13.88 5.18
N ASN A 60 20.37 13.69 4.57
CA ASN A 60 19.46 12.58 4.83
C ASN A 60 19.05 12.46 6.31
N LEU A 61 18.43 13.52 6.85
CA LEU A 61 17.90 13.54 8.23
C LEU A 61 18.97 13.49 9.34
N ARG A 62 20.26 13.44 8.99
CA ARG A 62 21.37 13.34 9.93
C ARG A 62 21.48 14.57 10.83
N ILE A 63 21.26 15.74 10.27
CA ILE A 63 21.34 17.02 10.98
C ILE A 63 19.95 17.63 11.02
N PRO A 64 19.43 18.11 12.17
CA PRO A 64 18.18 18.84 12.19
C PRO A 64 18.30 20.05 11.27
N ALA A 65 17.28 20.32 10.46
CA ALA A 65 17.18 21.62 9.84
C ALA A 65 17.11 22.64 10.97
N LEU A 66 18.04 23.60 11.01
CA LEU A 66 17.89 24.73 11.92
C LEU A 66 16.51 25.32 11.66
N PRO A 67 15.64 25.44 12.68
CA PRO A 67 14.51 26.33 12.57
C PRO A 67 15.17 27.69 12.31
N LYS A 68 15.07 28.18 11.07
CA LYS A 68 15.24 29.60 10.88
C LYS A 68 14.21 30.19 11.81
N ASN A 69 14.65 31.00 12.77
CA ASN A 69 13.73 31.82 13.55
C ASN A 69 12.71 32.36 12.56
N THR A 70 11.43 32.19 12.88
CA THR A 70 10.31 32.67 12.09
C THR A 70 10.25 34.21 12.13
N GLU A 71 11.39 34.87 11.98
CA GLU A 71 11.49 36.18 11.38
C GLU A 71 11.43 35.95 9.87
N GLY A 72 10.21 35.76 9.39
CA GLY A 72 9.85 36.00 7.99
C GLY A 72 10.58 35.18 6.92
N SER A 73 10.01 34.03 6.55
CA SER A 73 9.59 33.96 5.15
C SER A 73 8.31 34.80 5.04
N GLU A 74 8.48 36.12 5.16
CA GLU A 74 7.42 37.09 5.00
C GLU A 74 6.97 36.98 3.56
N CYS A 75 5.84 36.31 3.36
CA CYS A 75 5.11 36.56 2.14
C CYS A 75 4.69 38.02 2.17
N PHE A 76 5.25 38.84 1.28
CA PHE A 76 4.81 40.22 1.07
C PHE A 76 3.50 40.31 0.27
N CYS A 77 2.68 39.26 0.33
CA CYS A 77 1.39 39.24 -0.35
C CYS A 77 0.37 40.03 0.47
N ASP A 78 -0.38 40.90 -0.21
CA ASP A 78 -1.48 41.70 0.39
C ASP A 78 -2.68 40.85 0.88
N SER A 79 -2.62 39.54 0.69
CA SER A 79 -3.63 38.60 1.19
C SER A 79 -3.39 38.40 2.68
N GLY A 80 -4.19 39.07 3.52
CA GLY A 80 -4.16 38.93 4.97
C GLY A 80 -4.00 37.47 5.42
N GLY A 81 -2.80 37.14 5.90
CA GLY A 81 -2.45 35.77 6.28
C GLY A 81 -3.23 35.31 7.51
N ARG A 82 -3.55 34.02 7.57
CA ARG A 82 -4.16 33.42 8.77
C ARG A 82 -3.07 32.86 9.67
N SER A 83 -3.07 33.29 10.94
CA SER A 83 -2.20 32.73 11.96
C SER A 83 -2.75 31.38 12.44
N LEU A 84 -1.91 30.35 12.43
CA LEU A 84 -2.26 28.99 12.86
C LEU A 84 -1.32 28.56 13.98
N HIS A 85 -1.89 28.28 15.15
CA HIS A 85 -1.17 27.71 16.29
C HIS A 85 -1.09 26.20 16.16
N VAL A 86 0.12 25.65 16.27
CA VAL A 86 0.38 24.23 16.03
C VAL A 86 1.27 23.65 17.13
N THR A 87 0.83 22.52 17.68
CA THR A 87 1.64 21.72 18.62
C THR A 87 2.60 20.81 17.86
N CYS A 88 3.89 20.95 18.11
CA CYS A 88 4.96 20.18 17.48
C CYS A 88 5.49 19.11 18.43
N ILE A 89 5.43 17.85 18.00
CA ILE A 89 6.04 16.73 18.71
C ILE A 89 7.44 16.50 18.14
N LEU A 90 8.45 16.80 18.94
CA LEU A 90 9.85 16.51 18.66
C LEU A 90 10.26 15.22 19.38
N PHE A 91 11.50 14.78 19.17
CA PHE A 91 12.02 13.56 19.80
C PHE A 91 11.97 13.56 21.33
N ASP A 92 12.29 14.70 21.94
CA ASP A 92 12.56 14.84 23.36
C ASP A 92 11.64 15.84 24.07
N ARG A 93 10.82 16.58 23.30
CA ARG A 93 9.99 17.67 23.81
C ARG A 93 8.79 18.00 22.94
N VAL A 94 7.93 18.87 23.47
CA VAL A 94 6.80 19.46 22.76
C VAL A 94 6.99 20.97 22.67
N GLU A 95 6.80 21.54 21.49
CA GLU A 95 6.87 22.99 21.24
C GLU A 95 5.55 23.50 20.64
N GLN A 96 5.23 24.77 20.85
CA GLN A 96 4.15 25.46 20.15
C GLN A 96 4.75 26.42 19.14
N ILE A 97 4.31 26.33 17.88
CA ILE A 97 4.71 27.26 16.84
C ILE A 97 3.49 28.01 16.31
N VAL A 98 3.73 29.19 15.73
CA VAL A 98 2.74 29.97 15.02
C VAL A 98 3.17 30.05 13.55
N LEU A 99 2.27 29.64 12.67
CA LEU A 99 2.48 29.70 11.22
C LEU A 99 1.62 30.81 10.63
N CYS A 100 2.22 31.63 9.78
CA CYS A 100 1.51 32.62 8.98
C CYS A 100 1.17 32.00 7.63
N THR A 101 -0.08 31.63 7.42
CA THR A 101 -0.54 30.89 6.22
C THR A 101 -1.17 31.84 5.20
N CYS A 102 -0.75 31.74 3.95
CA CYS A 102 -1.31 32.50 2.83
C CYS A 102 -1.25 31.66 1.54
N ALA A 103 -1.82 32.17 0.45
CA ALA A 103 -1.82 31.46 -0.83
C ALA A 103 -0.39 31.16 -1.35
N CYS A 104 0.59 32.00 -1.04
CA CYS A 104 1.98 31.82 -1.49
C CYS A 104 2.81 30.93 -0.56
N ALA A 105 2.38 30.75 0.70
CA ALA A 105 3.10 29.97 1.70
C ALA A 105 2.12 29.03 2.42
N SER A 106 1.90 27.85 1.83
CA SER A 106 1.01 26.84 2.39
C SER A 106 1.58 26.23 3.68
N THR A 107 0.69 25.82 4.60
CA THR A 107 1.07 25.19 5.87
C THR A 107 1.98 23.98 5.68
N PRO A 108 1.68 23.02 4.78
CA PRO A 108 2.53 21.85 4.57
C PRO A 108 3.95 22.22 4.13
N SER A 109 4.08 23.23 3.25
CA SER A 109 5.39 23.66 2.75
C SER A 109 6.27 24.27 3.84
N GLN A 110 5.68 25.13 4.68
CA GLN A 110 6.39 25.73 5.82
C GLN A 110 6.85 24.66 6.81
N LEU A 111 5.97 23.71 7.13
CA LEU A 111 6.30 22.60 8.03
C LEU A 111 7.44 21.73 7.48
N MET A 112 7.41 21.39 6.20
CA MET A 112 8.46 20.59 5.56
C MET A 112 9.82 21.29 5.64
N ALA A 113 9.86 22.62 5.45
CA ALA A 113 11.08 23.40 5.60
C ALA A 113 11.63 23.40 7.03
N MET A 114 10.75 23.30 8.03
CA MET A 114 11.08 23.17 9.46
C MET A 114 11.41 21.73 9.89
N GLY A 115 11.24 20.74 9.01
CA GLY A 115 11.44 19.33 9.36
C GLY A 115 10.28 18.69 10.10
N LEU A 116 9.07 19.24 9.93
CA LEU A 116 7.84 18.81 10.58
C LEU A 116 6.86 18.28 9.55
N PHE A 117 6.00 17.36 9.96
CA PHE A 117 4.95 16.79 9.12
C PHE A 117 3.58 16.87 9.82
N GLY A 118 2.55 17.31 9.09
CA GLY A 118 1.22 17.58 9.65
C GLY A 118 0.31 16.36 9.77
N CYS A 119 -0.60 16.38 10.75
CA CYS A 119 -1.64 15.36 10.92
C CYS A 119 -2.88 15.56 10.02
N ALA A 120 -2.99 16.69 9.35
CA ALA A 120 -4.10 17.09 8.48
C ALA A 120 -3.56 17.98 7.34
N PRO A 121 -4.25 18.08 6.19
CA PRO A 121 -3.69 18.69 4.98
C PRO A 121 -3.70 20.22 5.03
N ILE A 122 -4.69 20.83 5.70
CA ILE A 122 -4.92 22.29 5.68
C ILE A 122 -4.92 22.85 7.12
N ALA A 123 -5.99 22.60 7.88
CA ALA A 123 -6.12 23.03 9.27
C ALA A 123 -5.63 21.91 10.20
N LEU A 124 -4.37 22.02 10.65
CA LEU A 124 -3.72 21.03 11.50
C LEU A 124 -3.47 21.58 12.89
N SER A 125 -3.67 20.72 13.89
CA SER A 125 -3.46 21.05 15.30
C SER A 125 -2.17 20.44 15.85
N LEU A 126 -1.60 19.48 15.13
CA LEU A 126 -0.45 18.71 15.57
C LEU A 126 0.46 18.37 14.40
N THR A 127 1.77 18.48 14.65
CA THR A 127 2.83 18.08 13.74
C THR A 127 3.83 17.18 14.46
N VAL A 128 4.59 16.43 13.68
CA VAL A 128 5.58 15.48 14.18
C VAL A 128 6.89 15.69 13.44
N ASP A 129 8.01 15.65 14.16
CA ASP A 129 9.37 15.67 13.59
C ASP A 129 9.53 14.54 12.56
N LEU A 130 10.00 14.88 11.35
CA LEU A 130 10.27 13.93 10.27
C LEU A 130 11.26 12.83 10.71
N ARG A 131 12.21 13.18 11.57
CA ARG A 131 13.18 12.23 12.10
C ARG A 131 12.51 11.24 13.08
N LEU A 132 11.53 11.71 13.87
CA LEU A 132 10.75 10.85 14.75
C LEU A 132 9.87 9.90 13.92
N LEU A 133 9.21 10.40 12.88
CA LEU A 133 8.45 9.57 11.95
C LEU A 133 9.33 8.52 11.24
N GLN A 134 10.54 8.90 10.82
CA GLN A 134 11.50 7.97 10.25
C GLN A 134 11.95 6.90 11.26
N PHE A 135 12.15 7.26 12.54
CA PHE A 135 12.46 6.30 13.59
C PHE A 135 11.32 5.30 13.80
N VAL A 136 10.07 5.77 13.88
CA VAL A 136 8.89 4.90 14.02
C VAL A 136 8.73 3.99 12.80
N LYS A 137 8.96 4.52 11.60
CA LYS A 137 8.97 3.71 10.37
C LYS A 137 10.00 2.58 10.44
N THR A 138 11.23 2.87 10.88
CA THR A 138 12.27 1.85 11.05
C THR A 138 11.90 0.85 12.15
N LEU A 139 11.33 1.33 13.26
CA LEU A 139 10.90 0.51 14.38
C LEU A 139 9.85 -0.51 13.94
N PHE A 140 8.82 -0.08 13.19
CA PHE A 140 7.73 -0.94 12.72
C PHE A 140 8.13 -1.98 11.66
N VAL A 141 9.37 -1.94 11.15
CA VAL A 141 9.94 -3.04 10.36
C VAL A 141 10.52 -4.15 11.26
N ARG A 142 10.77 -3.85 12.53
CA ARG A 142 11.37 -4.77 13.52
C ARG A 142 10.39 -5.25 14.58
N LEU A 143 9.20 -4.67 14.64
CA LEU A 143 8.12 -5.07 15.54
C LEU A 143 6.77 -4.93 14.86
N THR A 144 5.76 -5.63 15.39
CA THR A 144 4.38 -5.52 14.90
C THR A 144 3.89 -4.08 15.05
N PRO A 145 3.49 -3.39 13.96
CA PRO A 145 3.06 -1.99 14.03
C PRO A 145 1.93 -1.79 15.02
N ASN A 146 2.18 -1.03 16.09
CA ASN A 146 1.20 -0.75 17.13
C ASN A 146 1.25 0.73 17.50
N THR A 147 0.48 1.53 16.77
CA THR A 147 0.40 2.98 17.01
C THR A 147 -0.20 3.32 18.36
N THR A 148 -1.09 2.48 18.91
CA THR A 148 -1.69 2.69 20.24
C THR A 148 -0.62 2.63 21.32
N ALA A 149 0.08 1.49 21.44
CA ALA A 149 1.11 1.30 22.46
C ALA A 149 2.26 2.31 22.29
N TRP A 150 2.63 2.62 21.04
CA TRP A 150 3.66 3.63 20.79
C TRP A 150 3.22 5.03 21.25
N CYS A 151 1.98 5.45 20.97
CA CYS A 151 1.50 6.78 21.38
C CYS A 151 1.35 6.88 22.90
N GLU A 152 0.91 5.82 23.56
CA GLU A 152 0.83 5.75 25.02
C GLU A 152 2.22 5.90 25.65
N ALA A 153 3.20 5.12 25.16
CA ALA A 153 4.58 5.21 25.63
C ALA A 153 5.17 6.60 25.38
N LEU A 154 4.96 7.20 24.20
CA LEU A 154 5.41 8.55 23.91
C LEU A 154 4.75 9.58 24.84
N ALA A 155 3.45 9.46 25.12
CA ALA A 155 2.75 10.39 25.99
C ALA A 155 3.30 10.35 27.42
N VAL A 156 3.56 9.15 27.97
CA VAL A 156 4.19 8.98 29.28
C VAL A 156 5.60 9.57 29.28
N PHE A 157 6.42 9.23 28.27
CA PHE A 157 7.79 9.72 28.13
C PHE A 157 7.90 11.25 28.09
N LEU A 158 6.97 11.91 27.39
CA LEU A 158 6.89 13.37 27.29
C LEU A 158 6.36 13.98 28.61
N GLN A 159 5.39 13.35 29.24
CA GLN A 159 4.82 13.81 30.51
C GLN A 159 5.87 13.80 31.63
N GLU A 160 6.71 12.76 31.71
CA GLU A 160 7.83 12.68 32.66
C GLU A 160 8.87 13.80 32.47
N ARG A 161 8.92 14.40 31.27
CA ARG A 161 9.79 15.54 30.93
C ARG A 161 9.12 16.89 31.13
N GLY A 162 7.91 16.92 31.69
CA GLY A 162 7.14 18.15 31.91
C GLY A 162 6.27 18.57 30.72
N TYR A 163 6.20 17.77 29.65
CA TYR A 163 5.37 18.03 28.48
C TYR A 163 4.04 17.25 28.58
N GLY A 164 3.11 17.78 29.37
CA GLY A 164 1.77 17.21 29.49
C GLY A 164 0.93 17.44 28.23
N LEU A 165 0.56 16.36 27.53
CA LEU A 165 -0.40 16.43 26.43
C LEU A 165 -1.82 16.38 27.00
N THR A 166 -2.60 17.46 26.80
CA THR A 166 -3.95 17.61 27.36
C THR A 166 -4.97 16.59 26.83
N THR A 167 -4.65 15.84 25.75
CA THR A 167 -5.57 14.89 25.13
C THR A 167 -4.86 13.61 24.64
N GLN A 168 -4.68 12.62 25.53
CA GLN A 168 -4.08 11.32 25.18
C GLN A 168 -4.82 10.60 24.04
N ASP A 169 -6.16 10.57 24.05
CA ASP A 169 -6.97 9.92 23.01
C ASP A 169 -6.83 10.57 21.62
N ASN A 170 -6.51 11.87 21.57
CA ASN A 170 -6.32 12.59 20.32
C ASN A 170 -4.92 12.39 19.74
N LEU A 171 -3.90 12.13 20.58
CA LEU A 171 -2.53 11.89 20.11
C LEU A 171 -2.50 10.70 19.15
N ARG A 172 -3.09 9.56 19.54
CA ARG A 172 -3.09 8.36 18.70
C ARG A 172 -3.64 8.63 17.32
N ARG A 173 -4.80 9.30 17.22
CA ARG A 173 -5.45 9.57 15.94
C ARG A 173 -4.63 10.53 15.09
N ARG A 174 -4.15 11.63 15.68
CA ARG A 174 -3.37 12.65 14.97
C ARG A 174 -2.02 12.10 14.50
N PHE A 175 -1.32 11.38 15.38
CA PHE A 175 -0.07 10.69 15.04
C PHE A 175 -0.30 9.63 13.95
N SER A 176 -1.33 8.80 14.08
CA SER A 176 -1.63 7.77 13.07
C SER A 176 -1.86 8.38 11.68
N ASN A 177 -2.57 9.51 11.61
CA ASN A 177 -2.76 10.25 10.36
C ASN A 177 -1.44 10.82 9.82
N ALA A 178 -0.64 11.49 10.66
CA ALA A 178 0.64 12.05 10.25
C ALA A 178 1.59 10.94 9.75
N TYR A 179 1.67 9.83 10.49
CA TYR A 179 2.47 8.68 10.13
C TYR A 179 2.01 8.04 8.82
N HIS A 180 0.70 7.82 8.64
CA HIS A 180 0.16 7.27 7.40
C HIS A 180 0.57 8.10 6.18
N TRP A 181 0.32 9.41 6.19
CA TRP A 181 0.64 10.29 5.07
C TRP A 181 2.14 10.49 4.87
N TYR A 182 2.94 10.41 5.94
CA TYR A 182 4.39 10.33 5.83
C TYR A 182 4.84 9.06 5.11
N ILE A 183 4.26 7.89 5.43
CA ILE A 183 4.55 6.65 4.69
C ILE A 183 4.16 6.80 3.22
N VAL A 184 3.01 7.38 2.92
CA VAL A 184 2.58 7.69 1.55
C VAL A 184 3.61 8.58 0.84
N LEU A 185 4.09 9.66 1.47
CA LEU A 185 5.13 10.52 0.91
C LEU A 185 6.40 9.73 0.57
N VAL A 186 6.85 8.87 1.49
CA VAL A 186 8.07 8.06 1.29
C VAL A 186 7.88 7.04 0.16
N MET A 187 6.71 6.41 0.06
CA MET A 187 6.39 5.47 -1.02
C MET A 187 6.30 6.19 -2.37
N HIS A 188 5.57 7.30 -2.45
CA HIS A 188 5.46 8.10 -3.67
C HIS A 188 6.81 8.63 -4.15
N ASN A 189 7.67 9.05 -3.22
CA ASN A 189 9.06 9.40 -3.51
C ASN A 189 9.84 8.24 -4.13
N LYS A 190 9.70 7.01 -3.61
CA LYS A 190 10.38 5.84 -4.18
C LYS A 190 9.91 5.55 -5.60
N GLU A 191 8.61 5.64 -5.85
CA GLU A 191 8.03 5.45 -7.18
C GLU A 191 8.61 6.45 -8.18
N LEU A 192 8.67 7.74 -7.83
CA LEU A 192 9.24 8.77 -8.69
C LEU A 192 10.73 8.52 -8.99
N VAL A 193 11.51 8.14 -7.98
CA VAL A 193 12.93 7.79 -8.17
C VAL A 193 13.07 6.58 -9.09
N SER A 194 12.28 5.53 -8.89
CA SER A 194 12.27 4.35 -9.78
C SER A 194 11.90 4.71 -11.22
N CYS A 195 10.90 5.57 -11.42
CA CYS A 195 10.53 6.05 -12.75
C CYS A 195 11.68 6.82 -13.44
N ILE A 196 12.40 7.67 -12.70
CA ILE A 196 13.55 8.42 -13.23
C ILE A 196 14.68 7.46 -13.64
N ILE A 197 14.98 6.45 -12.81
CA ILE A 197 16.02 5.44 -13.08
C ILE A 197 15.65 4.62 -14.33
N ASN A 198 14.40 4.16 -14.43
CA ASN A 198 13.92 3.38 -15.56
C ASN A 198 13.94 4.19 -16.86
N ALA A 199 13.49 5.45 -16.83
CA ALA A 199 13.52 6.34 -17.99
C ALA A 199 14.95 6.67 -18.46
N SER A 200 15.93 6.61 -17.55
CA SER A 200 17.34 6.81 -17.90
C SER A 200 17.94 5.54 -18.51
N SER A 201 17.52 4.37 -18.04
CA SER A 201 18.00 3.07 -18.53
C SER A 201 17.52 2.79 -19.96
N SER A 202 16.26 3.12 -20.28
CA SER A 202 15.71 2.92 -21.63
C SER A 202 16.34 3.80 -22.70
N ARG A 203 16.85 4.99 -22.34
CA ARG A 203 17.59 5.86 -23.27
C ARG A 203 18.94 5.27 -23.65
N HIS A 204 19.60 4.60 -22.72
CA HIS A 204 20.90 3.99 -22.95
C HIS A 204 20.82 2.76 -23.85
N GLU A 205 19.71 2.01 -23.83
CA GLU A 205 19.47 0.87 -24.74
C GLU A 205 19.27 1.33 -26.19
N CYS A 206 18.62 2.47 -26.40
CA CYS A 206 18.39 3.04 -27.74
C CYS A 206 19.68 3.55 -28.40
N GLU A 207 20.59 4.17 -27.64
CA GLU A 207 21.86 4.68 -28.19
C GLU A 207 22.84 3.56 -28.55
N THR A 208 22.71 2.37 -27.96
CA THR A 208 23.56 1.21 -28.26
C THR A 208 23.12 0.39 -29.47
N SER A 209 21.95 0.67 -30.06
CA SER A 209 21.46 -0.05 -31.26
C SER A 209 21.73 0.67 -32.59
N ASP A 210 22.20 1.92 -32.57
CA ASP A 210 22.39 2.75 -33.78
C ASP A 210 23.76 2.51 -34.46
N GLY A 211 24.13 1.24 -34.59
CA GLY A 211 25.40 0.81 -35.16
C GLY A 211 25.24 -0.27 -36.22
N GLU A 212 24.29 -0.13 -37.15
CA GLU A 212 24.26 -0.80 -38.47
C GLU A 212 23.07 -0.25 -39.28
N GLU A 213 23.31 0.82 -40.05
CA GLU A 213 22.37 1.30 -41.07
C GLU A 213 22.51 0.42 -42.33
N GLU A 214 21.49 -0.38 -42.66
CA GLU A 214 21.20 -0.76 -44.04
C GLU A 214 19.77 -0.36 -44.41
N GLU A 215 19.66 0.28 -45.58
CA GLU A 215 18.49 0.95 -46.11
C GLU A 215 17.33 0.00 -46.48
N GLY A 216 16.11 0.43 -46.16
CA GLY A 216 14.97 0.31 -47.08
C GLY A 216 13.92 -0.75 -46.74
N GLY A 217 12.68 -0.28 -46.55
CA GLY A 217 11.48 -1.10 -46.72
C GLY A 217 10.36 -0.82 -45.71
N ALA A 218 9.26 -0.24 -46.19
CA ALA A 218 8.01 -0.13 -45.43
C ALA A 218 7.46 -1.53 -45.10
N HIS A 219 7.19 -1.81 -43.82
CA HIS A 219 6.23 -2.84 -43.44
C HIS A 219 5.64 -2.64 -42.03
N GLU A 220 4.40 -3.09 -41.94
CA GLU A 220 3.43 -3.05 -40.85
C GLU A 220 3.95 -3.56 -39.50
N ASP A 221 3.56 -2.85 -38.43
CA ASP A 221 3.16 -3.32 -37.08
C ASP A 221 3.72 -4.66 -36.55
N ALA A 222 5.01 -4.94 -36.76
CA ALA A 222 5.71 -6.06 -36.15
C ALA A 222 6.31 -5.61 -34.81
N LYS A 223 5.66 -6.01 -33.71
CA LYS A 223 6.24 -5.94 -32.36
C LYS A 223 7.68 -6.46 -32.40
N ASP A 224 8.63 -5.62 -31.97
CA ASP A 224 10.05 -5.97 -31.85
C ASP A 224 10.22 -7.27 -31.02
N PRO A 225 10.75 -8.36 -31.62
CA PRO A 225 10.91 -9.65 -30.93
C PRO A 225 11.85 -9.59 -29.73
N ARG A 226 12.64 -8.51 -29.56
CA ARG A 226 13.54 -8.33 -28.40
C ARG A 226 12.80 -8.01 -27.10
N ARG A 227 11.59 -7.42 -27.14
CA ARG A 227 10.81 -7.12 -25.92
C ARG A 227 10.21 -8.35 -25.24
N LEU A 228 10.08 -9.47 -25.97
CA LEU A 228 9.57 -10.74 -25.45
C LEU A 228 10.58 -11.50 -24.59
N GLN A 229 11.81 -10.99 -24.51
CA GLN A 229 12.95 -11.71 -23.94
C GLN A 229 13.29 -11.27 -22.51
N TYR A 230 12.54 -10.35 -21.91
CA TYR A 230 12.82 -9.81 -20.57
C TYR A 230 11.60 -9.86 -19.63
N PRO A 231 11.78 -10.03 -18.31
CA PRO A 231 10.70 -9.90 -17.35
C PRO A 231 10.20 -8.45 -17.32
N SER A 232 8.93 -8.26 -16.96
CA SER A 232 8.36 -6.92 -16.83
C SER A 232 9.17 -5.99 -15.90
N ASP A 233 9.11 -4.68 -16.16
CA ASP A 233 9.69 -3.65 -15.28
C ASP A 233 9.18 -3.74 -13.84
N TYR A 234 7.94 -4.22 -13.67
CA TYR A 234 7.38 -4.52 -12.36
C TYR A 234 8.25 -5.54 -11.63
N LEU A 235 8.49 -6.73 -12.22
CA LEU A 235 9.31 -7.76 -11.59
C LEU A 235 10.77 -7.31 -11.38
N ARG A 236 11.36 -6.63 -12.37
CA ARG A 236 12.71 -6.07 -12.30
C ARG A 236 12.89 -5.11 -11.13
N SER A 237 11.91 -4.23 -10.90
CA SER A 237 11.95 -3.27 -9.79
C SER A 237 11.75 -3.90 -8.41
N HIS A 238 11.07 -5.05 -8.32
CA HIS A 238 10.85 -5.74 -7.05
C HIS A 238 12.03 -6.62 -6.64
N CYS A 239 12.67 -7.30 -7.59
CA CYS A 239 13.88 -8.08 -7.32
C CYS A 239 14.84 -8.07 -8.53
N PRO A 240 15.80 -7.13 -8.57
CA PRO A 240 16.81 -7.09 -9.63
C PRO A 240 17.65 -8.37 -9.73
N LEU A 241 17.85 -9.07 -8.61
CA LEU A 241 18.60 -10.34 -8.58
C LEU A 241 17.85 -11.50 -9.23
N CYS A 242 16.51 -11.50 -9.20
CA CYS A 242 15.71 -12.54 -9.86
C CYS A 242 15.41 -12.21 -11.32
N PHE A 243 15.26 -10.92 -11.65
CA PHE A 243 14.61 -10.51 -12.89
C PHE A 243 15.43 -9.49 -13.70
N GLY A 244 16.55 -8.98 -13.17
CA GLY A 244 17.32 -7.90 -13.77
C GLY A 244 18.43 -8.34 -14.73
N GLU A 245 18.76 -9.64 -14.78
CA GLU A 245 19.79 -10.15 -15.69
C GLU A 245 19.33 -10.13 -17.15
N LEU A 246 20.27 -9.84 -18.06
CA LEU A 246 20.02 -9.80 -19.51
C LEU A 246 19.61 -11.17 -20.07
N ASP A 247 20.11 -12.24 -19.45
CA ASP A 247 19.80 -13.64 -19.80
C ASP A 247 19.08 -14.33 -18.63
N TRP A 248 18.01 -13.71 -18.13
CA TRP A 248 17.23 -14.23 -16.99
C TRP A 248 16.69 -15.65 -17.21
N ARG A 249 16.49 -16.04 -18.48
CA ARG A 249 16.32 -17.44 -18.90
C ARG A 249 17.72 -18.01 -19.09
N ARG A 250 18.39 -18.33 -17.99
CA ARG A 250 19.74 -18.91 -17.97
C ARG A 250 19.96 -19.86 -19.15
N GLU A 251 21.15 -19.81 -19.76
CA GLU A 251 21.64 -20.81 -20.73
C GLU A 251 21.14 -22.22 -20.37
N ARG A 252 20.67 -22.93 -21.40
CA ARG A 252 19.93 -24.22 -21.49
C ARG A 252 20.22 -25.37 -20.48
N ASP A 253 21.12 -25.21 -19.52
CA ASP A 253 21.47 -26.19 -18.48
C ASP A 253 20.71 -26.01 -17.14
N SER A 254 19.93 -24.94 -16.98
CA SER A 254 19.09 -24.73 -15.80
C SER A 254 17.62 -25.11 -16.10
N LEU A 255 17.07 -26.11 -15.38
CA LEU A 255 15.71 -26.62 -15.57
C LEU A 255 14.60 -25.61 -15.21
N VAL A 256 14.93 -24.50 -14.53
CA VAL A 256 13.96 -23.61 -13.89
C VAL A 256 14.28 -22.14 -14.20
N ASP A 257 13.32 -21.43 -14.78
CA ASP A 257 13.46 -19.99 -15.09
C ASP A 257 13.33 -19.11 -13.83
N VAL A 258 12.36 -19.43 -12.96
CA VAL A 258 12.05 -18.61 -11.77
C VAL A 258 11.62 -19.51 -10.61
N ILE A 259 12.16 -19.24 -9.43
CA ILE A 259 11.74 -19.87 -8.17
C ILE A 259 10.91 -18.86 -7.37
N VAL A 260 9.67 -19.25 -7.05
CA VAL A 260 8.73 -18.49 -6.23
C VAL A 260 8.17 -19.36 -5.10
N CYS A 261 7.79 -18.72 -4.00
CA CYS A 261 7.16 -19.32 -2.84
C CYS A 261 5.77 -18.73 -2.61
N ILE A 262 4.79 -19.56 -2.22
CA ILE A 262 3.45 -19.13 -1.81
C ILE A 262 3.26 -19.49 -0.36
N ASP A 263 2.85 -18.51 0.45
CA ASP A 263 2.54 -18.74 1.86
C ASP A 263 1.31 -17.94 2.32
N ALA A 264 0.61 -18.48 3.32
CA ALA A 264 -0.59 -17.87 3.90
C ALA A 264 -0.37 -17.49 5.37
N CYS A 265 -0.64 -16.23 5.70
CA CYS A 265 -0.50 -15.67 7.02
C CYS A 265 -1.86 -15.30 7.63
N PHE A 266 -2.27 -16.04 8.66
CA PHE A 266 -3.53 -15.81 9.39
C PHE A 266 -3.40 -14.86 10.58
N THR A 267 -2.22 -14.32 10.86
CA THR A 267 -2.04 -13.38 11.98
C THR A 267 -2.46 -11.96 11.60
N GLN A 268 -2.46 -11.64 10.30
CA GLN A 268 -2.94 -10.36 9.77
C GLN A 268 -4.41 -10.48 9.38
N LYS A 269 -5.28 -9.79 10.12
CA LYS A 269 -6.73 -9.80 9.90
C LYS A 269 -7.26 -8.37 9.88
N ARG A 270 -8.28 -8.13 9.06
CA ARG A 270 -8.99 -6.85 9.05
C ARG A 270 -10.36 -7.05 9.68
N SER A 271 -10.62 -6.38 10.80
CA SER A 271 -11.95 -6.41 11.43
C SER A 271 -13.00 -5.82 10.50
N LYS A 272 -14.21 -6.36 10.49
CA LYS A 272 -15.36 -5.64 9.96
C LYS A 272 -15.54 -4.35 10.74
N ASN A 273 -15.88 -3.26 10.06
CA ASN A 273 -16.08 -1.98 10.73
C ASN A 273 -17.36 -2.05 11.59
N PRO A 274 -17.27 -2.00 12.94
CA PRO A 274 -18.42 -2.17 13.80
C PRO A 274 -19.41 -1.00 13.75
N ARG A 275 -19.04 0.11 13.10
CA ARG A 275 -19.88 1.31 12.96
C ARG A 275 -20.69 1.39 11.66
N GLY A 276 -20.80 0.30 10.91
CA GLY A 276 -21.70 0.25 9.74
C GLY A 276 -21.38 1.29 8.66
N ALA A 277 -20.11 1.71 8.54
CA ALA A 277 -19.72 2.51 7.38
C ALA A 277 -19.70 1.57 6.17
N GLU A 278 -20.84 1.44 5.50
CA GLU A 278 -20.98 0.77 4.21
C GLU A 278 -20.18 1.57 3.17
N GLY A 279 -18.91 1.22 3.01
CA GLY A 279 -18.03 1.85 2.05
C GLY A 279 -16.60 1.32 2.15
N HIS A 280 -15.97 1.15 0.99
CA HIS A 280 -14.53 0.96 0.94
C HIS A 280 -13.82 2.24 1.38
N ASP A 281 -12.71 2.08 2.11
CA ASP A 281 -11.78 3.18 2.30
C ASP A 281 -11.31 3.69 0.93
N PRO A 282 -10.99 4.98 0.80
CA PRO A 282 -10.45 5.50 -0.46
C PRO A 282 -9.22 4.71 -0.90
N PRO A 283 -8.99 4.56 -2.22
CA PRO A 283 -7.88 3.76 -2.72
C PRO A 283 -6.54 4.34 -2.26
N ASN A 284 -5.59 3.46 -1.94
CA ASN A 284 -4.22 3.84 -1.62
C ASN A 284 -3.65 4.66 -2.80
N PRO A 285 -3.13 5.89 -2.56
CA PRO A 285 -2.56 6.71 -3.62
C PRO A 285 -1.23 6.18 -4.19
N THR A 286 -0.68 5.11 -3.60
CA THR A 286 0.58 4.47 -4.04
C THR A 286 0.29 3.13 -4.70
N SER A 287 1.22 2.71 -5.56
CA SER A 287 1.18 1.42 -6.23
C SER A 287 1.04 0.28 -5.21
N SER A 288 0.12 -0.62 -5.51
CA SER A 288 -0.23 -1.73 -4.62
C SER A 288 0.38 -3.03 -5.13
N VAL A 289 0.91 -3.83 -4.21
CA VAL A 289 1.28 -5.23 -4.48
C VAL A 289 0.08 -6.17 -4.34
N PHE A 290 -1.08 -5.67 -3.90
CA PHE A 290 -2.29 -6.49 -3.75
C PHE A 290 -2.99 -6.72 -5.07
N ILE A 291 -3.33 -7.97 -5.36
CA ILE A 291 -4.20 -8.33 -6.48
C ILE A 291 -5.61 -7.80 -6.20
N PRO A 292 -6.27 -7.13 -7.18
CA PRO A 292 -7.63 -6.64 -7.03
C PRO A 292 -8.62 -7.76 -6.67
N SER A 293 -9.59 -7.45 -5.80
CA SER A 293 -10.62 -8.41 -5.38
C SER A 293 -11.43 -8.97 -6.55
N GLU A 294 -11.63 -8.18 -7.61
CA GLU A 294 -12.30 -8.60 -8.83
C GLU A 294 -11.58 -9.77 -9.52
N THR A 295 -10.26 -9.68 -9.66
CA THR A 295 -9.44 -10.76 -10.23
C THR A 295 -9.52 -12.04 -9.39
N ILE A 296 -9.58 -11.91 -8.07
CA ILE A 296 -9.73 -13.04 -7.16
C ILE A 296 -11.10 -13.71 -7.32
N THR A 297 -12.18 -12.93 -7.38
CA THR A 297 -13.55 -13.44 -7.61
C THR A 297 -13.65 -14.16 -8.95
N GLN A 298 -13.02 -13.63 -10.00
CA GLN A 298 -12.98 -14.28 -11.32
C GLN A 298 -12.28 -15.63 -11.27
N MET A 299 -11.17 -15.73 -10.52
CA MET A 299 -10.47 -17.00 -10.30
C MET A 299 -11.32 -17.98 -9.47
N GLU A 300 -12.03 -17.51 -8.45
CA GLU A 300 -12.95 -18.36 -7.66
C GLU A 300 -14.03 -18.99 -8.56
N VAL A 301 -14.72 -18.17 -9.36
CA VAL A 301 -15.73 -18.64 -10.34
C VAL A 301 -15.12 -19.60 -11.37
N HIS A 302 -13.89 -19.35 -11.82
CA HIS A 302 -13.18 -20.25 -12.73
C HIS A 302 -12.92 -21.62 -12.11
N VAL A 303 -12.40 -21.66 -10.89
CA VAL A 303 -12.11 -22.91 -10.16
C VAL A 303 -13.39 -23.70 -9.90
N GLU A 304 -14.46 -23.04 -9.47
CA GLU A 304 -15.75 -23.69 -9.21
C GLU A 304 -16.35 -24.31 -10.47
N ARG A 305 -16.32 -23.57 -11.58
CA ARG A 305 -16.76 -24.08 -12.89
C ARG A 305 -15.97 -25.31 -13.34
N CYS A 306 -14.65 -25.33 -13.13
CA CYS A 306 -13.81 -26.48 -13.47
C CYS A 306 -14.13 -27.70 -12.59
N ARG A 307 -14.37 -27.50 -11.29
CA ARG A 307 -14.78 -28.57 -10.36
C ARG A 307 -16.15 -29.17 -10.71
N SER A 308 -17.11 -28.34 -11.11
CA SER A 308 -18.44 -28.81 -11.52
C SER A 308 -18.38 -29.71 -12.76
N LYS A 309 -17.53 -29.37 -13.74
CA LYS A 309 -17.28 -30.22 -14.92
C LYS A 309 -16.62 -31.55 -14.57
N GLY A 310 -15.72 -31.56 -13.58
CA GLY A 310 -15.11 -32.79 -13.06
C GLY A 310 -16.14 -33.72 -12.41
N LYS A 311 -17.06 -33.16 -11.60
CA LYS A 311 -18.16 -33.93 -11.00
C LYS A 311 -19.12 -34.52 -12.03
N GLU A 312 -19.43 -33.78 -13.10
CA GLU A 312 -20.27 -34.32 -14.19
C GLU A 312 -19.59 -35.45 -14.97
N ARG A 313 -18.26 -35.38 -15.17
CA ARG A 313 -17.49 -36.47 -15.79
C ARG A 313 -17.41 -37.70 -14.88
N GLY A 314 -17.16 -37.52 -13.58
CA GLY A 314 -17.17 -38.61 -12.60
C GLY A 314 -18.55 -39.27 -12.44
N ARG A 315 -19.64 -38.49 -12.54
CA ARG A 315 -21.00 -39.02 -12.45
C ARG A 315 -21.41 -39.86 -13.67
N ARG A 316 -20.80 -39.66 -14.85
CA ARG A 316 -21.00 -40.54 -16.03
C ARG A 316 -20.28 -41.89 -15.90
N VAL A 317 -19.35 -42.03 -14.97
CA VAL A 317 -18.60 -43.28 -14.73
C VAL A 317 -19.23 -44.13 -13.63
N LEU A 318 -20.24 -43.61 -12.90
CA LEU A 318 -20.97 -44.36 -11.88
C LEU A 318 -22.08 -45.25 -12.48
N CYS A 319 -21.64 -46.30 -13.18
CA CYS A 319 -22.25 -47.63 -13.10
C CYS A 319 -21.13 -48.66 -12.95
N PRO A 320 -20.58 -48.87 -11.74
CA PRO A 320 -19.72 -50.01 -11.48
C PRO A 320 -20.59 -51.24 -11.18
N SER A 321 -20.43 -52.29 -11.97
CA SER A 321 -20.55 -53.65 -11.46
C SER A 321 -19.52 -53.81 -10.33
N GLU A 322 -19.97 -54.33 -9.20
CA GLU A 322 -19.13 -54.65 -8.05
C GLU A 322 -17.97 -55.59 -8.46
N ASP A 323 -16.78 -55.38 -7.89
CA ASP A 323 -15.59 -56.29 -7.82
C ASP A 323 -14.25 -55.98 -8.53
N GLU A 324 -13.97 -54.81 -9.10
CA GLU A 324 -12.55 -54.49 -9.47
C GLU A 324 -12.11 -53.07 -9.08
N ASP A 325 -11.08 -52.99 -8.23
CA ASP A 325 -10.34 -51.77 -7.87
C ASP A 325 -9.54 -51.29 -9.08
N ARG A 326 -10.14 -50.37 -9.86
CA ARG A 326 -9.57 -49.90 -11.12
C ARG A 326 -8.48 -48.87 -10.88
N VAL A 327 -7.41 -48.97 -11.68
CA VAL A 327 -6.37 -47.95 -11.79
C VAL A 327 -6.84 -46.91 -12.81
N GLU A 328 -6.90 -45.63 -12.43
CA GLU A 328 -7.24 -44.55 -13.35
C GLU A 328 -6.23 -44.46 -14.51
N GLU A 329 -6.68 -44.10 -15.71
CA GLU A 329 -5.84 -44.03 -16.90
C GLU A 329 -4.72 -42.98 -16.71
N GLY A 330 -3.47 -43.44 -16.74
CA GLY A 330 -2.27 -42.62 -16.48
C GLY A 330 -1.72 -42.70 -15.06
N MET A 331 -2.45 -43.32 -14.12
CA MET A 331 -1.98 -43.60 -12.77
C MET A 331 -1.34 -44.99 -12.68
N ARG A 332 -0.45 -45.18 -11.69
CA ARG A 332 0.17 -46.47 -11.36
C ARG A 332 -0.39 -47.10 -10.08
N VAL A 333 -1.38 -46.44 -9.48
CA VAL A 333 -1.86 -46.73 -8.14
C VAL A 333 -3.37 -46.95 -8.21
N PRO A 334 -3.92 -48.02 -7.59
CA PRO A 334 -5.36 -48.26 -7.56
C PRO A 334 -6.15 -47.16 -6.85
N ALA A 335 -7.42 -47.00 -7.23
CA ALA A 335 -8.30 -45.99 -6.65
C ALA A 335 -8.42 -46.12 -5.13
N LEU A 336 -8.51 -47.35 -4.59
CA LEU A 336 -8.60 -47.57 -3.13
C LEU A 336 -7.37 -47.06 -2.36
N VAL A 337 -6.18 -47.13 -2.96
CA VAL A 337 -4.95 -46.63 -2.32
C VAL A 337 -4.90 -45.10 -2.37
N LEU A 338 -5.42 -44.50 -3.44
CA LEU A 338 -5.57 -43.04 -3.55
C LEU A 338 -6.63 -42.52 -2.57
N ASP A 339 -7.77 -43.20 -2.45
CA ASP A 339 -8.84 -42.88 -1.51
C ASP A 339 -8.35 -43.04 -0.07
N GLY A 340 -7.67 -44.15 0.24
CA GLY A 340 -7.04 -44.37 1.54
C GLY A 340 -5.98 -43.31 1.87
N CYS A 341 -5.20 -42.85 0.87
CA CYS A 341 -4.25 -41.74 1.02
C CYS A 341 -4.97 -40.40 1.25
N GLY A 342 -6.05 -40.13 0.52
CA GLY A 342 -6.88 -38.93 0.69
C GLY A 342 -7.55 -38.87 2.06
N GLU A 343 -8.03 -40.01 2.57
CA GLU A 343 -8.63 -40.13 3.90
C GLU A 343 -7.59 -40.03 5.04
N SER A 344 -6.35 -40.47 4.80
CA SER A 344 -5.25 -40.37 5.77
C SER A 344 -4.48 -39.04 5.71
N PHE A 345 -4.65 -38.27 4.64
CA PHE A 345 -4.13 -36.92 4.53
C PHE A 345 -5.02 -35.94 5.33
N MET A 346 -4.66 -35.70 6.59
CA MET A 346 -5.16 -34.54 7.34
C MET A 346 -4.58 -33.25 6.75
N ALA A 347 -5.19 -32.76 5.67
CA ALA A 347 -5.14 -31.33 5.38
C ALA A 347 -5.76 -30.56 6.56
N ALA A 348 -5.36 -29.30 6.76
CA ALA A 348 -5.78 -28.44 7.87
C ALA A 348 -7.24 -28.68 8.31
N ASP A 349 -7.44 -28.98 9.60
CA ASP A 349 -8.73 -29.31 10.22
C ASP A 349 -9.87 -28.38 9.73
N GLU A 350 -10.70 -28.89 8.81
CA GLU A 350 -11.82 -28.14 8.22
C GLU A 350 -12.83 -27.69 9.28
N LYS A 351 -12.90 -28.40 10.42
CA LYS A 351 -13.81 -28.07 11.52
C LYS A 351 -13.29 -26.94 12.40
N ARG A 352 -12.00 -26.59 12.27
CA ARG A 352 -11.38 -25.52 13.05
C ARG A 352 -11.17 -24.31 12.16
N GLU A 353 -12.13 -23.39 12.20
CA GLU A 353 -11.99 -22.07 11.58
C GLU A 353 -10.74 -21.35 12.13
N LYS A 354 -9.62 -21.36 11.40
CA LYS A 354 -8.40 -20.60 11.74
C LYS A 354 -8.68 -19.08 11.81
N ALA A 355 -9.75 -18.62 11.15
CA ALA A 355 -10.21 -17.24 11.19
C ALA A 355 -11.72 -17.16 10.91
N SER A 356 -12.46 -16.57 11.84
CA SER A 356 -13.91 -16.38 11.70
C SER A 356 -14.21 -15.24 10.73
N THR A 357 -15.01 -15.54 9.71
CA THR A 357 -15.57 -14.55 8.78
C THR A 357 -16.67 -13.71 9.41
N HIS A 358 -17.10 -14.02 10.65
CA HIS A 358 -18.11 -13.25 11.37
C HIS A 358 -17.57 -11.87 11.77
N PHE A 359 -16.37 -11.83 12.36
CA PHE A 359 -15.76 -10.62 12.92
C PHE A 359 -14.79 -9.92 11.96
N PHE A 360 -14.21 -10.67 11.02
CA PHE A 360 -13.18 -10.16 10.12
C PHE A 360 -13.68 -10.08 8.68
N ALA A 361 -13.40 -8.96 8.02
CA ALA A 361 -13.59 -8.77 6.59
C ALA A 361 -12.49 -9.50 5.81
N ASP A 362 -11.25 -9.44 6.30
CA ASP A 362 -10.13 -10.23 5.78
C ASP A 362 -9.65 -11.19 6.87
N THR A 363 -9.62 -12.48 6.55
CA THR A 363 -9.30 -13.59 7.45
C THR A 363 -7.81 -13.92 7.50
N GLY A 364 -7.04 -13.43 6.53
CA GLY A 364 -5.62 -13.65 6.38
C GLY A 364 -5.07 -12.95 5.13
N LEU A 365 -3.76 -13.11 4.91
CA LEU A 365 -3.08 -12.74 3.67
C LEU A 365 -2.46 -13.97 3.03
N MET A 366 -2.45 -14.04 1.71
CA MET A 366 -1.60 -14.97 0.97
C MET A 366 -0.62 -14.19 0.11
N ALA A 367 0.64 -14.60 0.10
CA ALA A 367 1.73 -13.91 -0.58
C ALA A 367 2.39 -14.80 -1.63
N LEU A 368 2.81 -14.21 -2.74
CA LEU A 368 3.81 -14.78 -3.65
C LEU A 368 5.12 -14.02 -3.47
N LEU A 369 6.17 -14.75 -3.14
CA LEU A 369 7.51 -14.24 -2.86
C LEU A 369 8.49 -14.82 -3.89
N CYS A 370 9.52 -14.06 -4.26
CA CYS A 370 10.67 -14.65 -4.96
C CYS A 370 11.59 -15.38 -3.97
N GLN A 371 12.58 -16.12 -4.49
CA GLN A 371 13.59 -16.82 -3.68
C GLN A 371 14.45 -15.93 -2.76
N HIS A 372 14.43 -14.61 -2.96
CA HIS A 372 15.14 -13.63 -2.14
C HIS A 372 14.23 -12.92 -1.12
N ASP A 373 13.06 -13.51 -0.82
CA ASP A 373 12.05 -12.98 0.11
C ASP A 373 11.47 -11.60 -0.26
N HIS A 374 11.54 -11.23 -1.54
CA HIS A 374 10.83 -10.05 -2.04
C HIS A 374 9.39 -10.41 -2.38
N VAL A 375 8.44 -9.69 -1.80
CA VAL A 375 7.02 -9.80 -2.11
C VAL A 375 6.79 -9.37 -3.55
N LEU A 376 6.25 -10.28 -4.37
CA LEU A 376 5.80 -9.99 -5.73
C LEU A 376 4.34 -9.56 -5.71
N TRP A 377 3.47 -10.33 -5.07
CA TRP A 377 2.06 -9.97 -4.91
C TRP A 377 1.47 -10.47 -3.60
N LEU A 378 0.41 -9.81 -3.14
CA LEU A 378 -0.40 -10.17 -1.98
C LEU A 378 -1.86 -10.35 -2.38
N VAL A 379 -2.57 -11.19 -1.63
CA VAL A 379 -4.02 -11.38 -1.74
C VAL A 379 -4.64 -11.28 -0.36
N ASN A 380 -5.69 -10.46 -0.24
CA ASN A 380 -6.56 -10.49 0.93
C ASN A 380 -7.43 -11.74 0.88
N MET A 381 -7.30 -12.58 1.89
CA MET A 381 -8.17 -13.75 2.05
C MET A 381 -9.46 -13.28 2.73
N THR A 382 -10.60 -13.55 2.10
CA THR A 382 -11.94 -13.13 2.56
C THR A 382 -12.81 -14.30 2.99
N SER A 383 -12.34 -15.53 2.79
CA SER A 383 -13.03 -16.77 3.15
C SER A 383 -12.29 -17.52 4.25
N ALA A 384 -12.97 -18.50 4.86
CA ALA A 384 -12.34 -19.38 5.82
C ALA A 384 -11.39 -20.36 5.10
N GLY A 385 -10.15 -20.42 5.58
CA GLY A 385 -9.13 -21.37 5.10
C GLY A 385 -8.36 -20.95 3.84
N GLU A 386 -7.41 -21.80 3.44
CA GLU A 386 -6.48 -21.59 2.33
C GLU A 386 -7.11 -22.08 1.01
N LYS A 387 -8.16 -21.39 0.54
CA LYS A 387 -8.81 -21.79 -0.71
C LYS A 387 -7.83 -21.71 -1.89
N GLN A 388 -7.86 -22.74 -2.74
CA GLN A 388 -6.98 -22.90 -3.90
C GLN A 388 -6.98 -21.69 -4.87
N HIS A 389 -8.11 -21.00 -5.03
CA HIS A 389 -8.21 -19.88 -5.97
C HIS A 389 -7.28 -18.71 -5.63
N TYR A 390 -6.90 -18.53 -4.35
CA TYR A 390 -5.94 -17.48 -3.96
C TYR A 390 -4.55 -17.75 -4.53
N ALA A 391 -4.05 -18.99 -4.37
CA ALA A 391 -2.77 -19.41 -4.90
C ALA A 391 -2.76 -19.39 -6.44
N LEU A 392 -3.84 -19.85 -7.07
CA LEU A 392 -3.96 -19.83 -8.53
C LEU A 392 -3.99 -18.42 -9.11
N ALA A 393 -4.65 -17.47 -8.43
CA ALA A 393 -4.64 -16.08 -8.87
C ALA A 393 -3.23 -15.47 -8.84
N LEU A 394 -2.44 -15.77 -7.79
CA LEU A 394 -1.04 -15.35 -7.69
C LEU A 394 -0.18 -15.94 -8.82
N ILE A 395 -0.32 -17.24 -9.10
CA ILE A 395 0.41 -17.91 -10.18
C ILE A 395 -0.02 -17.34 -11.55
N GLN A 396 -1.31 -17.14 -11.76
CA GLN A 396 -1.80 -16.55 -13.01
C GLN A 396 -1.24 -15.14 -13.22
N GLN A 397 -1.17 -14.33 -12.15
CA GLN A 397 -0.61 -12.99 -12.22
C GLN A 397 0.88 -13.02 -12.61
N LEU A 398 1.66 -13.93 -12.01
CA LEU A 398 3.07 -14.14 -12.39
C LEU A 398 3.20 -14.54 -13.86
N MET A 399 2.42 -15.52 -14.31
CA MET A 399 2.46 -15.99 -15.69
C MET A 399 2.04 -14.90 -16.67
N HIS A 400 0.98 -14.16 -16.38
CA HIS A 400 0.51 -13.09 -17.24
C HIS A 400 1.57 -11.99 -17.39
N ILE A 401 2.19 -11.54 -16.30
CA ILE A 401 3.18 -10.46 -16.30
C ILE A 401 4.57 -10.90 -16.81
N SER A 402 4.91 -12.18 -16.66
CA SER A 402 6.14 -12.75 -17.24
C SER A 402 5.99 -13.14 -18.71
N LEU A 403 4.75 -13.30 -19.19
CA LEU A 403 4.40 -13.70 -20.56
C LEU A 403 3.53 -12.65 -21.26
N MET A 404 3.53 -11.37 -20.84
CA MET A 404 2.85 -10.31 -21.60
C MET A 404 3.60 -10.11 -22.92
N THR A 405 3.10 -10.85 -23.90
CA THR A 405 3.39 -10.92 -25.33
C THR A 405 2.68 -9.84 -26.14
#